data_AF-A0A3D4A1G9-F1
#
_entry.id   AF-A0A3D4A1G9-F1
#
_cell.length_a   1.000
_cell.length_b   1.000
_cell.length_c   1.000
_cell.angle_alpha   90.00
_cell.angle_beta   90.00
_cell.angle_gamma   90.00
#
_symmetry.space_group_name_H-M   'P 1'
#
loop_
_entity.id
_entity.type
_entity.pdbx_description
1 polymer ?
#
loop_
_entity_poly.entity_id
_entity_poly.type
_entity_poly.pdbx_seq_one_letter_code
_entity_poly.pdbx_strand_id
1 'polypeptide(L)'
;MRCKPWTELCFLEYVRHVGSVIALLLLASAHVQADHDSFETPEPSWKLGDTDTRLIKIQHQRVFDESHSGNGSEYLKVAHGQGTYAYLQYSVSPARLVDELNPSLWIKSNHPHLQLLARVVLPRTIDPHTQKPVTTLLPGTTYDDVNNWQQLSVPLIRSQLFKRVPALRSQFGSHLDARQAYIDLVVLNSYSAPGTTSLWLDDFSMSRTTVAVGSEGNQQASFSGSPHVTRQVTPSPIAIRGSMIYVNDQPFFPRVVKHNGEPIQFLAELGFNVIALNRLPLTDEAALASQLGIWFTAPYNQSPNTIPAHILRSVICWDYGDDIRR
;
A
#
# COMPACT_ATOMS: atom_id res chain seq x y z
N MET A 1 -63.89 -39.84 -51.08
CA MET A 1 -62.70 -39.58 -50.22
C MET A 1 -61.79 -38.56 -50.90
N ARG A 2 -62.04 -37.28 -50.64
CA ARG A 2 -61.22 -36.10 -50.96
C ARG A 2 -62.03 -34.87 -50.59
N CYS A 3 -61.37 -33.89 -49.98
CA CYS A 3 -61.51 -32.43 -50.14
C CYS A 3 -61.25 -31.69 -48.81
N LYS A 4 -60.13 -30.93 -48.80
CA LYS A 4 -59.92 -29.68 -48.02
C LYS A 4 -60.88 -28.58 -48.57
N PRO A 5 -60.75 -27.25 -48.33
CA PRO A 5 -60.07 -26.39 -47.32
C PRO A 5 -60.95 -25.22 -46.76
N TRP A 6 -60.32 -24.19 -46.14
CA TRP A 6 -60.70 -22.76 -45.89
C TRP A 6 -61.04 -22.42 -44.42
N THR A 7 -60.09 -21.84 -43.66
CA THR A 7 -59.86 -20.39 -43.37
C THR A 7 -61.00 -19.77 -42.56
N GLU A 8 -60.80 -19.39 -41.31
CA GLU A 8 -60.56 -18.01 -40.79
C GLU A 8 -61.06 -18.07 -39.33
N LEU A 9 -60.65 -17.33 -38.31
CA LEU A 9 -59.83 -16.15 -38.07
C LEU A 9 -59.68 -16.05 -36.54
N CYS A 10 -58.61 -15.41 -36.08
CA CYS A 10 -58.54 -14.47 -34.95
C CYS A 10 -57.35 -14.67 -33.98
N PHE A 11 -56.47 -13.67 -34.04
CA PHE A 11 -55.84 -12.99 -32.89
C PHE A 11 -54.60 -13.64 -32.23
N LEU A 12 -53.39 -13.33 -32.74
CA LEU A 12 -52.53 -12.22 -32.24
C LEU A 12 -51.11 -12.28 -32.84
N GLU A 13 -50.66 -11.12 -33.33
CA GLU A 13 -49.31 -10.74 -33.80
C GLU A 13 -48.23 -10.92 -32.70
N TYR A 14 -47.03 -11.46 -32.94
CA TYR A 14 -45.87 -10.92 -33.68
C TYR A 14 -45.20 -9.69 -33.05
N VAL A 15 -44.18 -9.86 -32.16
CA VAL A 15 -43.00 -8.96 -32.07
C VAL A 15 -41.76 -9.71 -31.53
N ARG A 16 -40.84 -10.01 -32.46
CA ARG A 16 -39.36 -9.94 -32.44
C ARG A 16 -38.55 -10.42 -31.21
N HIS A 17 -37.76 -11.48 -31.47
CA HIS A 17 -36.53 -11.83 -30.77
C HIS A 17 -35.47 -10.72 -30.83
N VAL A 18 -35.01 -10.26 -29.67
CA VAL A 18 -33.69 -9.63 -29.48
C VAL A 18 -32.93 -10.51 -28.48
N GLY A 19 -31.84 -11.12 -28.95
CA GLY A 19 -30.94 -11.91 -28.14
C GLY A 19 -30.22 -11.01 -27.13
N SER A 20 -30.49 -11.24 -25.85
CA SER A 20 -29.78 -10.60 -24.75
C SER A 20 -28.51 -11.41 -24.46
N VAL A 21 -27.37 -10.97 -25.00
CA VAL A 21 -26.05 -11.45 -24.60
C VAL A 21 -25.66 -10.66 -23.36
N ILE A 22 -25.91 -11.23 -22.19
CA ILE A 22 -25.41 -10.71 -20.92
C ILE A 22 -23.91 -11.03 -20.86
N ALA A 23 -23.08 -10.07 -21.21
CA ALA A 23 -21.65 -10.11 -20.95
C ALA A 23 -21.41 -9.83 -19.47
N LEU A 24 -21.17 -10.88 -18.69
CA LEU A 24 -20.78 -10.79 -17.28
C LEU A 24 -19.31 -10.33 -17.21
N LEU A 25 -19.09 -9.01 -17.17
CA LEU A 25 -17.79 -8.41 -16.91
C LEU A 25 -17.46 -8.56 -15.41
N LEU A 26 -16.61 -9.53 -15.09
CA LEU A 26 -15.97 -9.68 -13.78
C LEU A 26 -14.94 -8.54 -13.58
N LEU A 27 -15.37 -7.42 -13.00
CA LEU A 27 -14.46 -6.39 -12.50
C LEU A 27 -13.76 -6.92 -11.25
N ALA A 28 -12.49 -7.33 -11.40
CA ALA A 28 -11.62 -7.67 -10.28
C ALA A 28 -11.09 -6.36 -9.64
N SER A 29 -11.72 -5.89 -8.57
CA SER A 29 -11.20 -4.78 -7.77
C SER A 29 -9.91 -5.23 -7.05
N ALA A 30 -8.76 -4.68 -7.42
CA ALA A 30 -7.55 -4.84 -6.61
C ALA A 30 -7.68 -3.94 -5.37
N HIS A 31 -7.96 -4.54 -4.21
CA HIS A 31 -7.89 -3.81 -2.95
C HIS A 31 -6.42 -3.78 -2.50
N VAL A 32 -5.86 -2.58 -2.29
CA VAL A 32 -4.61 -2.46 -1.55
C VAL A 32 -4.96 -2.56 -0.07
N GLN A 33 -4.85 -3.75 0.49
CA GLN A 33 -4.99 -3.93 1.94
C GLN A 33 -3.63 -3.68 2.57
N ALA A 34 -3.50 -2.62 3.36
CA ALA A 34 -2.31 -2.40 4.15
C ALA A 34 -2.29 -3.38 5.32
N ASP A 35 -1.16 -4.04 5.56
CA ASP A 35 -0.90 -4.62 6.87
C ASP A 35 -0.55 -3.43 7.78
N HIS A 36 -1.47 -3.05 8.66
CA HIS A 36 -1.35 -1.86 9.49
C HIS A 36 -1.57 -2.25 10.95
N ASP A 37 -0.64 -1.87 11.80
CA ASP A 37 -0.71 -2.07 13.24
C ASP A 37 -0.42 -0.74 13.92
N SER A 38 -1.46 -0.15 14.51
CA SER A 38 -1.38 1.09 15.28
C SER A 38 -1.05 0.84 16.75
N PHE A 39 -0.80 -0.41 17.15
CA PHE A 39 -0.37 -0.78 18.50
C PHE A 39 -1.33 -0.36 19.64
N GLU A 40 -2.61 -0.19 19.35
CA GLU A 40 -3.64 0.18 20.35
C GLU A 40 -4.11 -1.00 21.20
N THR A 41 -3.75 -2.24 20.82
CA THR A 41 -4.11 -3.45 21.58
C THR A 41 -3.14 -3.68 22.73
N PRO A 42 -3.58 -4.27 23.86
CA PRO A 42 -2.70 -4.45 25.03
C PRO A 42 -1.60 -5.51 24.84
N GLU A 43 -1.72 -6.40 23.87
CA GLU A 43 -0.77 -7.50 23.64
C GLU A 43 0.41 -7.06 22.78
N PRO A 44 1.68 -7.20 23.22
CA PRO A 44 2.85 -6.84 22.41
C PRO A 44 2.99 -7.71 21.15
N SER A 45 3.32 -7.08 20.03
CA SER A 45 3.41 -7.71 18.72
C SER A 45 4.84 -8.15 18.38
N TRP A 46 5.86 -7.41 18.84
CA TRP A 46 7.26 -7.68 18.54
C TRP A 46 7.82 -8.81 19.42
N LYS A 47 8.75 -9.60 18.88
CA LYS A 47 9.37 -10.72 19.59
C LYS A 47 10.89 -10.63 19.52
N LEU A 48 11.57 -11.12 20.54
CA LEU A 48 13.03 -11.29 20.48
C LEU A 48 13.37 -12.35 19.42
N GLY A 49 14.27 -11.99 18.51
CA GLY A 49 14.84 -12.88 17.50
C GLY A 49 16.24 -13.34 17.86
N ASP A 50 17.03 -13.57 16.81
CA ASP A 50 18.43 -13.99 16.95
C ASP A 50 19.34 -12.82 17.40
N THR A 51 20.40 -13.15 18.13
CA THR A 51 21.36 -12.18 18.65
C THR A 51 22.72 -12.83 18.87
N ASP A 52 23.79 -12.07 18.62
CA ASP A 52 25.16 -12.47 18.96
C ASP A 52 25.66 -11.89 20.29
N THR A 53 24.84 -11.07 20.94
CA THR A 53 25.14 -10.45 22.23
C THR A 53 24.33 -11.09 23.35
N ARG A 54 24.81 -10.94 24.59
CA ARG A 54 23.99 -11.21 25.75
C ARG A 54 22.89 -10.15 25.84
N LEU A 55 21.69 -10.50 25.38
CA LEU A 55 20.51 -9.66 25.47
C LEU A 55 19.70 -10.04 26.72
N ILE A 56 19.42 -9.05 27.57
CA ILE A 56 18.51 -9.17 28.70
C ILE A 56 17.30 -8.28 28.44
N LYS A 57 16.13 -8.89 28.29
CA LYS A 57 14.86 -8.15 28.21
C LYS A 57 14.46 -7.69 29.61
N ILE A 58 14.62 -6.39 29.87
CA ILE A 58 14.28 -5.77 31.14
C ILE A 58 12.77 -5.52 31.19
N GLN A 59 12.21 -5.00 30.10
CA GLN A 59 10.79 -4.66 30.02
C GLN A 59 10.31 -4.78 28.58
N HIS A 60 9.07 -5.24 28.40
CA HIS A 60 8.42 -5.35 27.10
C HIS A 60 6.91 -5.38 27.30
N GLN A 61 6.24 -4.31 26.88
CA GLN A 61 4.83 -4.08 27.14
C GLN A 61 4.27 -3.05 26.16
N ARG A 62 2.94 -2.95 26.09
CA ARG A 62 2.29 -1.77 25.53
C ARG A 62 2.29 -0.64 26.55
N VAL A 63 2.56 0.59 26.10
CA VAL A 63 2.51 1.80 26.92
C VAL A 63 1.57 2.82 26.29
N PHE A 64 0.99 3.69 27.11
CA PHE A 64 0.00 4.68 26.69
C PHE A 64 0.35 6.12 27.10
N ASP A 65 1.60 6.33 27.52
CA ASP A 65 2.15 7.63 27.92
C ASP A 65 3.07 8.25 26.86
N GLU A 66 3.51 7.44 25.89
CA GLU A 66 4.38 7.83 24.79
C GLU A 66 3.89 7.13 23.52
N SER A 67 3.47 7.90 22.51
CA SER A 67 3.04 7.40 21.20
C SER A 67 3.41 8.39 20.11
N HIS A 68 3.53 7.90 18.88
CA HIS A 68 3.65 8.74 17.68
C HIS A 68 2.27 9.17 17.21
N SER A 69 1.33 8.22 17.16
CA SER A 69 -0.08 8.48 16.87
C SER A 69 -0.98 7.70 17.83
N GLY A 70 -2.28 8.01 17.83
CA GLY A 70 -3.22 7.33 18.74
C GLY A 70 -2.85 7.52 20.21
N ASN A 71 -3.07 6.47 21.01
CA ASN A 71 -2.82 6.48 22.45
C ASN A 71 -1.76 5.48 22.88
N GLY A 72 -1.38 4.52 22.04
CA GLY A 72 -0.51 3.41 22.43
C GLY A 72 0.77 3.31 21.60
N SER A 73 1.85 2.81 22.20
CA SER A 73 3.01 2.32 21.47
C SER A 73 3.56 1.05 22.12
N GLU A 74 4.35 0.27 21.38
CA GLU A 74 5.10 -0.84 21.96
C GLU A 74 6.39 -0.34 22.57
N TYR A 75 6.60 -0.60 23.86
CA TYR A 75 7.82 -0.25 24.56
C TYR A 75 8.67 -1.49 24.88
N LEU A 76 9.96 -1.40 24.56
CA LEU A 76 10.96 -2.38 24.93
C LEU A 76 12.14 -1.69 25.63
N LYS A 77 12.56 -2.28 26.76
CA LYS A 77 13.81 -1.96 27.43
C LYS A 77 14.69 -3.20 27.43
N VAL A 78 15.82 -3.12 26.76
CA VAL A 78 16.74 -4.22 26.57
C VAL A 78 18.14 -3.80 27.00
N ALA A 79 18.86 -4.68 27.68
CA ALA A 79 20.28 -4.51 27.97
C ALA A 79 21.10 -5.41 27.06
N HIS A 80 22.07 -4.81 26.37
CA HIS A 80 22.99 -5.48 25.46
C HIS A 80 24.39 -5.59 26.09
N GLY A 81 24.98 -6.77 26.00
CA GLY A 81 26.42 -6.96 26.16
C GLY A 81 27.19 -6.58 24.89
N GLN A 82 28.43 -7.03 24.78
CA GLN A 82 29.23 -6.88 23.55
C GLN A 82 28.66 -7.76 22.43
N GLY A 83 28.50 -7.21 21.23
CA GLY A 83 28.13 -7.94 20.02
C GLY A 83 28.03 -7.02 18.80
N THR A 84 27.27 -7.45 17.80
CA THR A 84 27.06 -6.71 16.55
C THR A 84 25.59 -6.63 16.14
N TYR A 85 24.73 -7.53 16.63
CA TYR A 85 23.31 -7.48 16.32
C TYR A 85 22.41 -8.04 17.43
N ALA A 86 21.21 -7.47 17.52
CA ALA A 86 20.13 -7.97 18.35
C ALA A 86 18.81 -7.73 17.65
N TYR A 87 18.20 -8.80 17.15
CA TYR A 87 17.00 -8.67 16.33
C TYR A 87 15.74 -8.69 17.18
N LEU A 88 14.85 -7.74 16.89
CA LEU A 88 13.44 -7.79 17.21
C LEU A 88 12.68 -8.16 15.93
N GLN A 89 11.69 -9.03 16.03
CA GLN A 89 10.97 -9.59 14.90
C GLN A 89 9.48 -9.27 15.00
N TYR A 90 8.92 -8.83 13.88
CA TYR A 90 7.50 -8.62 13.70
C TYR A 90 7.01 -9.51 12.57
N SER A 91 6.06 -10.39 12.89
CA SER A 91 5.49 -11.31 11.90
C SER A 91 4.52 -10.57 11.00
N VAL A 92 4.79 -10.57 9.69
CA VAL A 92 3.86 -10.03 8.70
C VAL A 92 3.18 -11.17 7.95
N SER A 93 2.00 -10.88 7.40
CA SER A 93 1.38 -11.82 6.47
C SER A 93 2.29 -12.02 5.25
N PRO A 94 2.59 -13.26 4.81
CA PRO A 94 3.46 -13.48 3.66
C PRO A 94 3.02 -12.70 2.43
N ALA A 95 3.94 -11.92 1.85
CA ALA A 95 3.67 -11.04 0.71
C ALA A 95 4.76 -11.14 -0.35
N ARG A 96 4.37 -11.18 -1.64
CA ARG A 96 5.32 -11.25 -2.76
C ARG A 96 6.14 -9.98 -2.84
N LEU A 97 7.43 -10.11 -3.14
CA LEU A 97 8.30 -8.97 -3.28
C LEU A 97 7.93 -8.12 -4.50
N VAL A 98 7.43 -6.92 -4.21
CA VAL A 98 7.27 -5.80 -5.13
C VAL A 98 7.88 -4.57 -4.47
N ASP A 99 8.42 -3.63 -5.24
CA ASP A 99 9.15 -2.49 -4.66
C ASP A 99 8.22 -1.54 -3.88
N GLU A 100 6.92 -1.64 -4.15
CA GLU A 100 5.82 -0.90 -3.51
C GLU A 100 5.46 -1.43 -2.13
N LEU A 101 5.93 -2.61 -1.69
CA LEU A 101 5.59 -3.16 -0.36
C LEU A 101 5.98 -2.19 0.76
N ASN A 102 7.15 -1.55 0.62
CA ASN A 102 7.76 -0.57 1.50
C ASN A 102 7.34 -0.67 2.99
N PRO A 103 7.71 -1.76 3.69
CA PRO A 103 7.44 -1.88 5.12
C PRO A 103 8.04 -0.70 5.87
N SER A 104 7.27 -0.06 6.72
CA SER A 104 7.70 1.08 7.52
C SER A 104 7.20 1.01 8.96
N LEU A 105 7.95 1.64 9.85
CA LEU A 105 7.70 1.66 11.29
C LEU A 105 8.18 2.99 11.87
N TRP A 106 7.39 3.61 12.75
CA TRP A 106 7.86 4.72 13.55
C TRP A 106 8.61 4.24 14.78
N ILE A 107 9.79 4.81 15.01
CA ILE A 107 10.68 4.41 16.10
C ILE A 107 11.12 5.65 16.86
N LYS A 108 11.16 5.54 18.18
CA LYS A 108 11.87 6.46 19.07
C LYS A 108 12.80 5.66 19.96
N SER A 109 14.04 6.12 20.11
CA SER A 109 15.03 5.43 20.96
C SER A 109 16.04 6.38 21.58
N ASN A 110 16.60 5.98 22.72
CA ASN A 110 17.72 6.67 23.36
C ASN A 110 19.10 6.34 22.73
N HIS A 111 19.15 5.49 21.71
CA HIS A 111 20.39 5.18 20.97
C HIS A 111 20.19 5.31 19.44
N PRO A 112 21.21 5.79 18.71
CA PRO A 112 21.20 5.84 17.24
C PRO A 112 21.56 4.48 16.62
N HIS A 113 21.67 4.41 15.29
CA HIS A 113 22.13 3.26 14.50
C HIS A 113 21.23 2.02 14.54
N LEU A 114 19.96 2.18 14.92
CA LEU A 114 18.98 1.10 14.79
C LEU A 114 18.59 0.96 13.32
N GLN A 115 18.38 -0.26 12.85
CA GLN A 115 18.10 -0.47 11.43
C GLN A 115 16.88 -1.36 11.22
N LEU A 116 15.94 -0.89 10.40
CA LEU A 116 14.82 -1.72 9.95
C LEU A 116 15.30 -2.62 8.81
N LEU A 117 14.92 -3.89 8.83
CA LEU A 117 15.26 -4.90 7.85
C LEU A 117 14.02 -5.70 7.47
N ALA A 118 14.05 -6.32 6.29
CA ALA A 118 13.03 -7.27 5.86
C ALA A 118 13.64 -8.66 5.69
N ARG A 119 13.02 -9.69 6.27
CA ARG A 119 13.38 -11.08 5.99
C ARG A 119 12.68 -11.54 4.74
N VAL A 120 13.48 -11.92 3.76
CA VAL A 120 13.03 -12.43 2.47
C VAL A 120 13.33 -13.91 2.40
N VAL A 121 12.31 -14.71 2.06
CA VAL A 121 12.41 -16.14 1.85
C VAL A 121 12.51 -16.42 0.36
N LEU A 122 13.44 -17.28 -0.04
CA LEU A 122 13.61 -17.78 -1.41
C LEU A 122 13.10 -19.24 -1.48
N PRO A 123 11.79 -19.46 -1.68
CA PRO A 123 11.18 -20.78 -1.51
C PRO A 123 11.68 -21.84 -2.49
N ARG A 124 12.23 -21.41 -3.63
CA ARG A 124 12.73 -22.31 -4.68
C ARG A 124 14.17 -22.76 -4.47
N THR A 125 14.84 -22.25 -3.44
CA THR A 125 16.22 -22.61 -3.11
C THR A 125 16.24 -23.16 -1.70
N ILE A 126 16.56 -24.45 -1.57
CA ILE A 126 16.72 -25.11 -0.27
C ILE A 126 18.20 -25.05 0.10
N ASP A 127 18.47 -24.60 1.31
CA ASP A 127 19.81 -24.67 1.89
C ASP A 127 20.13 -26.13 2.25
N PRO A 128 21.21 -26.73 1.69
CA PRO A 128 21.58 -28.11 1.93
C PRO A 128 21.91 -28.39 3.41
N HIS A 129 22.37 -27.40 4.18
CA HIS A 129 22.75 -27.58 5.57
C HIS A 129 21.54 -27.60 6.51
N THR A 130 20.60 -26.66 6.30
CA THR A 130 19.45 -26.49 7.19
C THR A 130 18.20 -27.23 6.71
N GLN A 131 18.18 -27.70 5.46
CA GLN A 131 17.02 -28.30 4.80
C GLN A 131 15.80 -27.38 4.78
N LYS A 132 16.03 -26.07 4.87
CA LYS A 132 15.01 -25.02 4.85
C LYS A 132 15.20 -24.11 3.64
N PRO A 133 14.17 -23.38 3.19
CA PRO A 133 14.33 -22.32 2.21
C PRO A 133 15.41 -21.33 2.63
N VAL A 134 16.26 -20.92 1.68
CA VAL A 134 17.24 -19.86 1.90
C VAL A 134 16.51 -18.58 2.30
N THR A 135 17.01 -17.91 3.33
CA THR A 135 16.50 -16.61 3.77
C THR A 135 17.60 -15.57 3.74
N THR A 136 17.23 -14.31 3.52
CA THR A 136 18.16 -13.17 3.57
C THR A 136 17.50 -11.98 4.25
N LEU A 137 18.29 -11.19 4.97
CA LEU A 137 17.86 -9.91 5.50
C LEU A 137 18.24 -8.81 4.50
N LEU A 138 17.26 -7.99 4.11
CA LEU A 138 17.47 -6.81 3.29
C LEU A 138 17.41 -5.56 4.17
N PRO A 139 18.46 -4.73 4.18
CA PRO A 139 18.50 -3.54 5.02
C PRO A 139 17.60 -2.43 4.49
N GLY A 140 17.00 -1.70 5.41
CA GLY A 140 16.29 -0.45 5.18
C GLY A 140 17.06 0.75 5.69
N THR A 141 16.31 1.80 6.00
CA THR A 141 16.84 3.03 6.59
C THR A 141 17.27 2.81 8.05
N THR A 142 18.09 3.74 8.53
CA THR A 142 18.70 3.71 9.86
C THR A 142 18.15 4.86 10.70
N TYR A 143 17.99 4.61 12.00
CA TYR A 143 17.58 5.59 12.99
C TYR A 143 18.78 6.39 13.48
N ASP A 144 18.72 7.71 13.32
CA ASP A 144 19.81 8.60 13.71
C ASP A 144 19.32 9.78 14.57
N ASP A 145 18.01 10.02 14.64
CA ASP A 145 17.42 11.13 15.39
C ASP A 145 17.03 10.75 16.83
N VAL A 146 18.05 10.61 17.68
CA VAL A 146 17.93 10.10 19.06
C VAL A 146 16.89 10.88 19.89
N ASN A 147 16.04 10.13 20.59
CA ASN A 147 14.91 10.60 21.42
C ASN A 147 13.79 11.31 20.65
N ASN A 148 13.81 11.27 19.32
CA ASN A 148 12.70 11.74 18.49
C ASN A 148 12.06 10.58 17.73
N TRP A 149 10.79 10.75 17.37
CA TRP A 149 10.09 9.83 16.49
C TRP A 149 10.61 9.99 15.07
N GLN A 150 11.10 8.90 14.49
CA GLN A 150 11.59 8.84 13.13
C GLN A 150 11.00 7.61 12.44
N GLN A 151 10.48 7.80 11.23
CA GLN A 151 10.01 6.69 10.41
C GLN A 151 11.19 5.97 9.75
N LEU A 152 11.30 4.66 10.00
CA LEU A 152 12.19 3.78 9.23
C LEU A 152 11.40 3.00 8.19
N SER A 153 12.05 2.67 7.08
CA SER A 153 11.43 1.91 5.99
C SER A 153 12.42 1.00 5.28
N VAL A 154 11.91 -0.03 4.59
CA VAL A 154 12.69 -0.89 3.69
C VAL A 154 12.28 -0.63 2.24
N PRO A 155 12.83 0.42 1.60
CA PRO A 155 12.45 0.80 0.25
C PRO A 155 13.05 -0.13 -0.80
N LEU A 156 12.42 -0.20 -1.98
CA LEU A 156 12.97 -0.90 -3.15
C LEU A 156 13.37 -2.36 -2.85
N ILE A 157 12.59 -3.04 -2.01
CA ILE A 157 12.93 -4.36 -1.45
C ILE A 157 13.21 -5.42 -2.54
N ARG A 158 12.47 -5.40 -3.64
CA ARG A 158 12.66 -6.32 -4.77
C ARG A 158 13.97 -5.99 -5.49
N SER A 159 14.18 -4.72 -5.82
CA SER A 159 15.39 -4.25 -6.46
C SER A 159 16.65 -4.53 -5.60
N GLN A 160 16.55 -4.37 -4.27
CA GLN A 160 17.61 -4.74 -3.33
C GLN A 160 17.93 -6.24 -3.37
N LEU A 161 16.90 -7.12 -3.40
CA LEU A 161 17.12 -8.57 -3.53
C LEU A 161 17.91 -8.89 -4.80
N PHE A 162 17.49 -8.37 -5.95
CA PHE A 162 18.13 -8.68 -7.23
C PHE A 162 19.59 -8.22 -7.29
N LYS A 163 19.93 -7.10 -6.64
CA LYS A 163 21.33 -6.67 -6.47
C LYS A 163 22.14 -7.65 -5.62
N ARG A 164 21.52 -8.35 -4.67
CA ARG A 164 22.18 -9.28 -3.74
C ARG A 164 22.25 -10.72 -4.27
N VAL A 165 21.45 -11.08 -5.29
CA VAL A 165 21.42 -12.43 -5.90
C VAL A 165 22.82 -12.95 -6.30
N PRO A 166 23.71 -12.17 -6.95
CA PRO A 166 25.04 -12.67 -7.30
C PRO A 166 25.85 -13.11 -6.08
N ALA A 167 25.81 -12.33 -4.99
CA ALA A 167 26.50 -12.67 -3.74
C ALA A 167 25.87 -13.92 -3.09
N LEU A 168 24.54 -14.02 -3.09
CA LEU A 168 23.85 -15.21 -2.56
C LEU A 168 24.17 -16.47 -3.38
N ARG A 169 24.34 -16.37 -4.70
CA ARG A 169 24.78 -17.49 -5.56
C ARG A 169 26.20 -17.96 -5.23
N SER A 170 27.08 -17.04 -4.84
CA SER A 170 28.42 -17.41 -4.37
C SER A 170 28.39 -18.17 -3.04
N GLN A 171 27.38 -17.94 -2.19
CA GLN A 171 27.25 -18.57 -0.87
C GLN A 171 26.48 -19.89 -0.92
N PHE A 172 25.37 -19.92 -1.65
CA PHE A 172 24.41 -21.04 -1.67
C PHE A 172 24.39 -21.82 -2.99
N GLY A 173 25.24 -21.47 -3.96
CA GLY A 173 25.36 -22.15 -5.25
C GLY A 173 24.67 -21.43 -6.41
N SER A 174 25.11 -21.75 -7.63
CA SER A 174 24.62 -21.13 -8.87
C SER A 174 23.14 -21.40 -9.16
N HIS A 175 22.58 -22.47 -8.58
CA HIS A 175 21.17 -22.86 -8.68
C HIS A 175 20.21 -21.97 -7.88
N LEU A 176 20.71 -20.98 -7.13
CA LEU A 176 19.86 -20.05 -6.40
C LEU A 176 18.90 -19.31 -7.32
N ASP A 177 17.62 -19.44 -6.96
CA ASP A 177 16.47 -18.93 -7.67
C ASP A 177 15.66 -17.99 -6.75
N ALA A 178 15.66 -16.71 -7.11
CA ALA A 178 14.95 -15.65 -6.39
C ALA A 178 13.49 -15.49 -6.82
N ARG A 179 12.99 -16.29 -7.77
CA ARG A 179 11.59 -16.25 -8.18
C ARG A 179 10.68 -16.67 -7.03
N GLN A 180 9.49 -16.09 -7.00
CA GLN A 180 8.49 -16.32 -5.95
C GLN A 180 9.00 -15.96 -4.54
N ALA A 181 10.05 -15.15 -4.44
CA ALA A 181 10.49 -14.62 -3.16
C ALA A 181 9.37 -13.82 -2.48
N TYR A 182 9.25 -13.97 -1.17
CA TYR A 182 8.26 -13.28 -0.35
C TYR A 182 8.88 -12.80 0.96
N ILE A 183 8.30 -11.75 1.53
CA ILE A 183 8.60 -11.27 2.89
C ILE A 183 7.69 -12.01 3.87
N ASP A 184 8.23 -12.40 5.01
CA ASP A 184 7.46 -13.01 6.10
C ASP A 184 7.72 -12.39 7.48
N LEU A 185 8.86 -11.72 7.66
CA LEU A 185 9.15 -10.92 8.84
C LEU A 185 9.67 -9.54 8.47
N VAL A 186 9.30 -8.57 9.31
CA VAL A 186 10.04 -7.32 9.48
C VAL A 186 10.93 -7.47 10.71
N VAL A 187 12.16 -7.01 10.61
CA VAL A 187 13.18 -7.18 11.64
C VAL A 187 13.76 -5.82 11.99
N LEU A 188 13.84 -5.50 13.27
CA LEU A 188 14.56 -4.32 13.76
C LEU A 188 15.86 -4.79 14.40
N ASN A 189 17.00 -4.32 13.89
CA ASN A 189 18.25 -4.43 14.61
C ASN A 189 18.28 -3.36 15.71
N SER A 190 18.15 -3.82 16.95
CA SER A 190 18.12 -2.99 18.16
C SER A 190 19.51 -2.72 18.74
N TYR A 191 20.55 -3.35 18.21
CA TYR A 191 21.91 -3.20 18.72
C TYR A 191 22.57 -1.94 18.16
N SER A 192 23.03 -1.08 19.06
CA SER A 192 23.81 0.13 18.73
C SER A 192 25.17 0.10 19.44
N ALA A 193 25.13 -0.02 20.77
CA ALA A 193 26.30 -0.15 21.62
C ALA A 193 25.93 -0.99 22.86
N PRO A 194 26.94 -1.51 23.59
CA PRO A 194 26.70 -2.14 24.89
C PRO A 194 26.05 -1.17 25.86
N GLY A 195 25.05 -1.64 26.61
CA GLY A 195 24.28 -0.79 27.52
C GLY A 195 22.79 -1.05 27.48
N THR A 196 22.01 -0.14 28.06
CA THR A 196 20.55 -0.25 28.10
C THR A 196 19.90 0.61 27.03
N THR A 197 19.20 -0.03 26.11
CA THR A 197 18.41 0.63 25.06
C THR A 197 16.93 0.60 25.43
N SER A 198 16.31 1.78 25.35
CA SER A 198 14.86 1.99 25.43
C SER A 198 14.35 2.29 24.03
N LEU A 199 13.28 1.60 23.63
CA LEU A 199 12.72 1.60 22.28
C LEU A 199 11.21 1.75 22.38
N TRP A 200 10.65 2.70 21.65
CA TRP A 200 9.23 2.84 21.41
C TRP A 200 8.97 2.61 19.92
N LEU A 201 8.01 1.75 19.62
CA LEU A 201 7.65 1.33 18.27
C LEU A 201 6.18 1.64 18.05
N ASP A 202 5.88 2.29 16.94
CA ASP A 202 4.52 2.72 16.62
C ASP A 202 4.25 2.73 15.11
N ASP A 203 2.96 2.78 14.74
CA ASP A 203 2.44 2.93 13.38
C ASP A 203 3.17 2.07 12.34
N PHE A 204 3.05 0.75 12.46
CA PHE A 204 3.56 -0.16 11.43
C PHE A 204 2.66 -0.13 10.22
N SER A 205 3.25 -0.01 9.03
CA SER A 205 2.51 -0.10 7.78
C SER A 205 3.30 -0.84 6.71
N MET A 206 2.62 -1.71 5.97
CA MET A 206 3.15 -2.37 4.78
C MET A 206 2.06 -2.41 3.71
N SER A 207 2.35 -1.91 2.51
CA SER A 207 1.40 -1.96 1.40
C SER A 207 1.33 -3.39 0.86
N ARG A 208 0.13 -3.95 0.65
CA ARG A 208 -0.04 -5.22 -0.09
C ARG A 208 -0.97 -5.00 -1.27
N THR A 209 -0.57 -5.48 -2.44
CA THR A 209 -1.49 -5.62 -3.57
C THR A 209 -2.19 -6.97 -3.45
N THR A 210 -3.46 -7.00 -3.05
CA THR A 210 -4.27 -8.21 -3.22
C THR A 210 -5.01 -8.09 -4.55
N VAL A 211 -4.93 -9.13 -5.37
CA VAL A 211 -5.87 -9.32 -6.48
C VAL A 211 -7.10 -9.94 -5.81
N ALA A 212 -8.18 -9.18 -5.64
CA ALA A 212 -9.39 -9.75 -5.05
C ALA A 212 -9.95 -10.80 -6.02
N VAL A 213 -9.93 -12.07 -5.59
CA VAL A 213 -10.84 -13.07 -6.12
C VAL A 213 -12.13 -12.86 -5.33
N GLY A 214 -13.21 -12.47 -6.04
CA GLY A 214 -14.45 -12.00 -5.46
C GLY A 214 -14.98 -12.87 -4.32
N SER A 215 -15.27 -12.22 -3.20
CA SER A 215 -16.16 -12.73 -2.18
C SER A 215 -17.08 -11.58 -1.81
N GLU A 216 -18.29 -11.61 -2.35
CA GLU A 216 -19.35 -10.64 -2.12
C GLU A 216 -19.80 -10.72 -0.65
N GLY A 217 -19.30 -9.81 0.16
CA GLY A 217 -19.83 -9.52 1.49
C GLY A 217 -20.91 -8.45 1.37
N ASN A 218 -22.16 -8.88 1.36
CA ASN A 218 -23.36 -8.05 1.36
C ASN A 218 -23.37 -7.10 2.58
N GLN A 219 -23.14 -5.81 2.37
CA GLN A 219 -23.41 -4.77 3.37
C GLN A 219 -24.54 -3.87 2.88
N GLN A 220 -25.74 -4.18 3.36
CA GLN A 220 -26.90 -3.29 3.30
C GLN A 220 -26.65 -2.10 4.24
N ALA A 221 -26.35 -0.94 3.65
CA ALA A 221 -26.38 0.33 4.34
C ALA A 221 -27.84 0.75 4.60
N SER A 222 -28.24 0.80 5.87
CA SER A 222 -29.49 1.45 6.30
C SER A 222 -29.23 2.94 6.47
N PHE A 223 -29.87 3.75 5.63
CA PHE A 223 -29.92 5.20 5.75
C PHE A 223 -31.04 5.61 6.73
N SER A 224 -30.73 6.47 7.70
CA SER A 224 -31.72 7.33 8.36
C SER A 224 -31.04 8.56 8.97
N GLY A 225 -31.50 9.74 8.56
CA GLY A 225 -31.24 11.02 9.24
C GLY A 225 -30.64 12.14 8.38
N SER A 226 -31.46 13.14 8.05
CA SER A 226 -31.08 14.51 7.65
C SER A 226 -31.71 15.49 8.66
N PRO A 227 -31.37 16.80 8.73
CA PRO A 227 -30.24 17.52 8.15
C PRO A 227 -29.50 18.43 9.16
N HIS A 228 -28.24 18.77 8.92
CA HIS A 228 -27.71 20.06 9.35
C HIS A 228 -26.72 20.59 8.30
N VAL A 229 -27.15 21.62 7.57
CA VAL A 229 -26.31 22.33 6.59
C VAL A 229 -25.42 23.29 7.35
N THR A 230 -24.34 22.76 7.93
CA THR A 230 -23.13 23.55 8.08
C THR A 230 -22.40 23.41 6.75
N ARG A 231 -22.03 24.53 6.13
CA ARG A 231 -21.12 24.55 4.97
C ARG A 231 -19.76 24.04 5.45
N GLN A 232 -19.66 22.71 5.58
CA GLN A 232 -18.43 22.01 5.83
C GLN A 232 -17.56 22.31 4.61
N VAL A 233 -16.53 23.11 4.82
CA VAL A 233 -15.33 23.07 3.99
C VAL A 233 -14.85 21.63 4.11
N THR A 234 -15.32 20.78 3.20
CA THR A 234 -14.89 19.40 3.16
C THR A 234 -13.38 19.48 2.93
N PRO A 235 -12.56 18.90 3.83
CA PRO A 235 -11.12 18.93 3.64
C PRO A 235 -10.81 18.41 2.25
N SER A 236 -9.89 19.08 1.56
CA SER A 236 -9.39 18.61 0.27
C SER A 236 -8.95 17.17 0.46
N PRO A 237 -9.38 16.22 -0.38
CA PRO A 237 -8.90 14.85 -0.29
C PRO A 237 -7.37 14.79 -0.49
N ILE A 238 -6.76 15.83 -1.03
CA ILE A 238 -5.33 15.87 -1.34
C ILE A 238 -4.58 16.68 -0.28
N ALA A 239 -3.56 16.08 0.33
CA ALA A 239 -2.63 16.74 1.24
C ALA A 239 -1.18 16.47 0.82
N ILE A 240 -0.29 17.45 0.95
CA ILE A 240 1.15 17.26 0.75
C ILE A 240 1.80 17.34 2.13
N ARG A 241 2.41 16.24 2.58
CA ARG A 241 3.15 16.20 3.86
C ARG A 241 4.60 15.82 3.56
N GLY A 242 5.50 16.79 3.64
CA GLY A 242 6.89 16.64 3.22
C GLY A 242 7.01 16.43 1.71
N SER A 243 7.65 15.34 1.28
CA SER A 243 7.83 14.96 -0.12
C SER A 243 6.76 14.00 -0.66
N MET A 244 5.77 13.62 0.16
CA MET A 244 4.72 12.66 -0.22
C MET A 244 3.37 13.35 -0.40
N ILE A 245 2.69 13.00 -1.49
CA ILE A 245 1.30 13.37 -1.74
C ILE A 245 0.43 12.34 -1.04
N TYR A 246 -0.64 12.79 -0.41
CA TYR A 246 -1.66 11.98 0.23
C TYR A 246 -2.98 12.25 -0.46
N VAL A 247 -3.74 11.20 -0.72
CA VAL A 247 -5.10 11.26 -1.24
C VAL A 247 -6.00 10.48 -0.28
N ASN A 248 -7.04 11.12 0.25
CA ASN A 248 -7.91 10.60 1.32
C ASN A 248 -7.09 10.07 2.51
N ASP A 249 -6.09 10.85 2.94
CA ASP A 249 -5.14 10.51 4.01
C ASP A 249 -4.29 9.24 3.76
N GLN A 250 -4.28 8.69 2.55
CA GLN A 250 -3.40 7.60 2.13
C GLN A 250 -2.24 8.11 1.27
N PRO A 251 -0.99 7.64 1.47
CA PRO A 251 0.12 7.96 0.58
C PRO A 251 -0.21 7.63 -0.88
N PHE A 252 -0.03 8.61 -1.76
CA PHE A 252 -0.36 8.57 -3.17
C PHE A 252 0.90 8.82 -4.00
N PHE A 253 1.30 7.83 -4.81
CA PHE A 253 2.44 7.96 -5.73
C PHE A 253 1.95 8.16 -7.18
N PRO A 254 2.11 9.36 -7.77
CA PRO A 254 1.65 9.62 -9.13
C PRO A 254 2.44 8.80 -10.17
N ARG A 255 1.75 7.89 -10.87
CA ARG A 255 2.18 7.30 -12.13
C ARG A 255 1.41 8.01 -13.24
N VAL A 256 2.06 9.03 -13.78
CA VAL A 256 1.46 9.98 -14.72
C VAL A 256 1.65 9.51 -16.15
N VAL A 257 0.58 9.52 -16.95
CA VAL A 257 0.64 9.37 -18.41
C VAL A 257 -0.02 10.54 -19.11
N LYS A 258 0.57 11.00 -20.22
CA LYS A 258 -0.03 12.03 -21.05
C LYS A 258 -1.18 11.44 -21.87
N HIS A 259 -2.34 12.08 -21.84
CA HIS A 259 -3.50 11.68 -22.62
C HIS A 259 -3.36 12.13 -24.07
N ASN A 260 -3.49 11.19 -25.02
CA ASN A 260 -3.49 11.46 -26.46
C ASN A 260 -4.76 10.94 -27.15
N GLY A 261 -5.82 10.69 -26.40
CA GLY A 261 -7.10 10.17 -26.90
C GLY A 261 -7.34 8.69 -26.63
N GLU A 262 -6.44 8.03 -25.91
CA GLU A 262 -6.65 6.66 -25.42
C GLU A 262 -7.83 6.62 -24.42
N PRO A 263 -8.59 5.52 -24.35
CA PRO A 263 -9.63 5.38 -23.34
C PRO A 263 -9.05 5.46 -21.93
N ILE A 264 -9.65 6.25 -21.04
CA ILE A 264 -9.21 6.40 -19.64
C ILE A 264 -9.10 5.04 -18.95
N GLN A 265 -10.08 4.16 -19.16
CA GLN A 265 -10.08 2.81 -18.61
C GLN A 265 -8.87 1.99 -19.08
N PHE A 266 -8.51 2.10 -20.36
CA PHE A 266 -7.32 1.41 -20.89
C PHE A 266 -6.04 1.91 -20.22
N LEU A 267 -5.90 3.23 -20.01
CA LEU A 267 -4.76 3.80 -19.28
C LEU A 267 -4.73 3.36 -17.81
N ALA A 268 -5.90 3.19 -17.19
CA ALA A 268 -6.03 2.65 -15.83
C ALA A 268 -5.56 1.19 -15.74
N GLU A 269 -5.97 0.36 -16.70
CA GLU A 269 -5.60 -1.05 -16.80
C GLU A 269 -4.08 -1.24 -17.02
N LEU A 270 -3.43 -0.28 -17.70
CA LEU A 270 -1.97 -0.22 -17.82
C LEU A 270 -1.26 0.20 -16.52
N GLY A 271 -2.03 0.58 -15.49
CA GLY A 271 -1.53 0.90 -14.16
C GLY A 271 -1.27 2.39 -13.92
N PHE A 272 -1.63 3.29 -14.83
CA PHE A 272 -1.54 4.73 -14.57
C PHE A 272 -2.67 5.17 -13.64
N ASN A 273 -2.31 5.85 -12.54
CA ASN A 273 -3.28 6.39 -11.57
C ASN A 273 -3.43 7.92 -11.69
N VAL A 274 -2.63 8.55 -12.56
CA VAL A 274 -2.76 9.96 -12.91
C VAL A 274 -2.71 10.12 -14.43
N ILE A 275 -3.69 10.84 -14.99
CA ILE A 275 -3.75 11.16 -16.42
C ILE A 275 -3.51 12.66 -16.60
N ALA A 276 -2.48 13.01 -17.34
CA ALA A 276 -2.18 14.39 -17.70
C ALA A 276 -2.99 14.80 -18.94
N LEU A 277 -4.00 15.63 -18.71
CA LEU A 277 -4.83 16.25 -19.73
C LEU A 277 -4.22 17.59 -20.16
N ASN A 278 -4.41 17.93 -21.42
CA ASN A 278 -4.11 19.27 -21.95
C ASN A 278 -5.32 20.23 -21.86
N ARG A 279 -6.37 19.83 -21.14
CA ARG A 279 -7.63 20.57 -20.90
C ARG A 279 -8.21 20.16 -19.55
N LEU A 280 -9.24 20.87 -19.09
CA LEU A 280 -10.03 20.37 -17.95
C LEU A 280 -10.72 19.04 -18.29
N PRO A 281 -10.90 18.14 -17.31
CA PRO A 281 -11.70 16.95 -17.50
C PRO A 281 -13.16 17.31 -17.74
N LEU A 282 -13.84 16.53 -18.59
CA LEU A 282 -15.29 16.60 -18.77
C LEU A 282 -16.00 15.97 -17.57
N THR A 283 -17.28 16.28 -17.37
CA THR A 283 -18.10 15.72 -16.28
C THR A 283 -18.07 14.20 -16.25
N ASP A 284 -18.21 13.56 -17.41
CA ASP A 284 -18.22 12.10 -17.52
C ASP A 284 -16.83 11.50 -17.25
N GLU A 285 -15.75 12.21 -17.63
CA GLU A 285 -14.38 11.80 -17.34
C GLU A 285 -14.06 11.92 -15.85
N ALA A 286 -14.55 12.97 -15.18
CA ALA A 286 -14.41 13.13 -13.73
C ALA A 286 -15.22 12.08 -12.95
N ALA A 287 -16.43 11.74 -13.42
CA ALA A 287 -17.22 10.66 -12.84
C ALA A 287 -16.53 9.30 -13.01
N LEU A 288 -16.01 9.02 -14.21
CA LEU A 288 -15.27 7.80 -14.51
C LEU A 288 -13.97 7.72 -13.70
N ALA A 289 -13.24 8.83 -13.57
CA ALA A 289 -12.02 8.89 -12.77
C ALA A 289 -12.28 8.59 -11.29
N SER A 290 -13.37 9.13 -10.72
CA SER A 290 -13.82 8.80 -9.36
C SER A 290 -14.12 7.31 -9.21
N GLN A 291 -14.76 6.68 -10.20
CA GLN A 291 -15.05 5.24 -10.19
C GLN A 291 -13.79 4.38 -10.31
N LEU A 292 -12.80 4.83 -11.08
CA LEU A 292 -11.57 4.09 -11.36
C LEU A 292 -10.43 4.41 -10.39
N GLY A 293 -10.62 5.34 -9.45
CA GLY A 293 -9.57 5.80 -8.54
C GLY A 293 -8.42 6.54 -9.25
N ILE A 294 -8.71 7.16 -10.40
CA ILE A 294 -7.75 7.92 -11.21
C ILE A 294 -7.86 9.40 -10.87
N TRP A 295 -6.74 10.10 -10.98
CA TRP A 295 -6.66 11.54 -10.84
C TRP A 295 -6.22 12.20 -12.14
N PHE A 296 -6.54 13.46 -12.32
CA PHE A 296 -6.08 14.24 -13.46
C PHE A 296 -5.01 15.25 -13.05
N THR A 297 -4.03 15.46 -13.92
CA THR A 297 -3.38 16.77 -14.00
C THR A 297 -4.02 17.52 -15.16
N ALA A 298 -4.29 18.80 -15.01
CA ALA A 298 -4.93 19.62 -16.03
C ALA A 298 -4.26 20.99 -16.09
N PRO A 299 -4.23 21.65 -17.26
CA PRO A 299 -3.71 23.00 -17.34
C PRO A 299 -4.50 23.91 -16.41
N TYR A 300 -3.80 24.81 -15.74
CA TYR A 300 -4.45 25.87 -14.98
C TYR A 300 -5.16 26.82 -15.95
N ASN A 301 -6.46 26.65 -16.14
CA ASN A 301 -7.29 27.64 -16.82
C ASN A 301 -7.97 28.55 -15.77
N GLN A 302 -8.11 29.82 -16.10
CA GLN A 302 -8.29 30.90 -15.14
C GLN A 302 -9.56 30.80 -14.28
N SER A 303 -9.47 31.41 -13.09
CA SER A 303 -10.50 31.60 -12.05
C SER A 303 -11.10 30.30 -11.49
N PRO A 304 -10.60 29.80 -10.33
CA PRO A 304 -11.09 28.60 -9.66
C PRO A 304 -12.60 28.61 -9.36
N ASN A 305 -13.19 29.79 -9.24
CA ASN A 305 -14.60 29.99 -8.89
C ASN A 305 -15.59 29.60 -10.02
N THR A 306 -15.10 29.34 -11.23
CA THR A 306 -15.92 28.96 -12.40
C THR A 306 -15.90 27.45 -12.69
N ILE A 307 -15.09 26.67 -11.97
CA ILE A 307 -14.94 25.22 -12.19
C ILE A 307 -15.88 24.45 -11.25
N PRO A 308 -16.72 23.52 -11.75
CA PRO A 308 -17.58 22.71 -10.88
C PRO A 308 -16.80 21.92 -9.84
N ALA A 309 -17.31 21.83 -8.61
CA ALA A 309 -16.61 21.19 -7.49
C ALA A 309 -16.23 19.72 -7.76
N HIS A 310 -17.02 18.98 -8.54
CA HIS A 310 -16.71 17.59 -8.90
C HIS A 310 -15.52 17.49 -9.88
N ILE A 311 -15.33 18.47 -10.75
CA ILE A 311 -14.14 18.59 -11.61
C ILE A 311 -12.92 18.89 -10.75
N LEU A 312 -13.02 19.87 -9.83
CA LEU A 312 -11.92 20.23 -8.91
C LEU A 312 -11.48 19.04 -8.06
N ARG A 313 -12.41 18.21 -7.60
CA ARG A 313 -12.12 17.00 -6.80
C ARG A 313 -11.45 15.87 -7.59
N SER A 314 -11.43 15.95 -8.92
CA SER A 314 -10.77 14.96 -9.77
C SER A 314 -9.36 15.37 -10.21
N VAL A 315 -8.95 16.62 -9.93
CA VAL A 315 -7.64 17.17 -10.32
C VAL A 315 -6.71 17.15 -9.12
N ILE A 316 -5.58 16.42 -9.22
CA ILE A 316 -4.60 16.29 -8.13
C ILE A 316 -3.57 17.42 -8.11
N CYS A 317 -3.18 17.91 -9.29
CA CYS A 317 -2.32 19.07 -9.43
C CYS A 317 -2.61 19.80 -10.73
N TRP A 318 -2.30 21.09 -10.72
CA TRP A 318 -2.42 21.95 -11.88
C TRP A 318 -1.10 21.98 -12.65
N ASP A 319 -1.19 21.77 -13.95
CA ASP A 319 -0.08 22.02 -14.86
C ASP A 319 -0.05 23.52 -15.20
N TYR A 320 1.01 24.20 -14.81
CA TYR A 320 1.23 25.61 -15.11
C TYR A 320 1.98 25.83 -16.44
N GLY A 321 2.33 24.74 -17.14
CA GLY A 321 3.12 24.76 -18.37
C GLY A 321 4.56 25.23 -18.16
N ASP A 322 5.27 25.43 -19.27
CA ASP A 322 6.66 25.93 -19.29
C ASP A 322 6.80 27.42 -18.93
N ASP A 323 5.69 28.11 -18.68
CA ASP A 323 5.66 29.56 -18.42
C ASP A 323 6.07 29.96 -17.00
N ILE A 324 6.48 29.02 -16.15
CA ILE A 324 7.15 29.33 -14.89
C ILE A 324 8.63 29.62 -15.16
N ARG A 325 8.92 30.75 -15.82
CA ARG A 325 10.26 31.33 -15.79
C ARG A 325 10.55 31.81 -14.36
N ARG A 326 11.67 31.34 -13.81
CA ARG A 326 12.26 31.76 -12.54
C ARG A 326 12.34 33.29 -12.42
#